data_AF-A0A7S0ZCA0-F1
#
_entry.id   AF-A0A7S0ZCA0-F1
#
_cell.length_a   1.000
_cell.length_b   1.000
_cell.length_c   1.000
_cell.angle_alpha   90.00
_cell.angle_beta   90.00
_cell.angle_gamma   90.00
#
_symmetry.space_group_name_H-M   'P 1'
#
loop_
_entity.id
_entity.type
_entity.pdbx_description
1 polymer ?
#
loop_
_entity_poly.entity_id
_entity_poly.type
_entity_poly.pdbx_seq_one_letter_code
_entity_poly.pdbx_strand_id
1 'polypeptide(L)'
;GMSPKKVMDVAEKLYSAGILSYPRTETTAYARNFDLVAVLREHVDQPDWGKTARYILSKNLFKQPRGGRQIGDHEPITPTRLASRRELQPIEWRLYEYVVRHFLASLMGELEYRCV
;
A
#
# COMPACT_ATOMS: atom_id res chain seq x y z
N GLY A 1 -16.33 9.13 8.14
CA GLY A 1 -14.91 9.40 7.77
C GLY A 1 -14.07 9.49 9.03
N MET A 2 -12.76 9.65 8.90
CA MET A 2 -11.84 9.90 10.03
C MET A 2 -11.34 11.34 9.95
N SER A 3 -11.15 12.01 11.10
CA SER A 3 -10.51 13.34 11.11
C SER A 3 -9.02 13.22 10.80
N PRO A 4 -8.35 14.27 10.28
CA PRO A 4 -6.92 14.22 9.96
C PRO A 4 -6.05 13.79 11.15
N LYS A 5 -6.35 14.34 12.34
CA LYS A 5 -5.68 13.94 13.59
C LYS A 5 -5.85 12.44 13.86
N LYS A 6 -7.09 11.93 13.76
CA LYS A 6 -7.37 10.52 14.04
C LYS A 6 -6.69 9.58 13.04
N VAL A 7 -6.63 9.96 11.76
CA VAL A 7 -5.90 9.18 10.74
C VAL A 7 -4.41 9.11 11.09
N MET A 8 -3.80 10.24 11.46
CA MET A 8 -2.38 10.29 11.82
C MET A 8 -2.08 9.44 13.05
N ASP A 9 -2.87 9.56 14.13
CA ASP A 9 -2.69 8.76 15.35
C ASP A 9 -2.75 7.25 15.05
N VAL A 10 -3.68 6.83 14.18
CA VAL A 10 -3.83 5.43 13.77
C VAL A 10 -2.66 4.98 12.88
N ALA A 11 -2.23 5.83 11.94
CA ALA A 11 -1.10 5.53 11.06
C ALA A 11 0.21 5.37 11.84
N GLU A 12 0.46 6.22 12.84
CA GLU A 12 1.64 6.12 13.72
C GLU A 12 1.63 4.85 14.56
N LYS A 13 0.45 4.43 15.02
CA LYS A 13 0.30 3.15 15.73
C LYS A 13 0.62 1.97 14.82
N LEU A 14 0.12 1.98 13.57
CA LEU A 14 0.41 0.94 12.58
C LEU A 14 1.90 0.90 12.21
N TYR A 15 2.54 2.07 12.09
CA TYR A 15 3.99 2.17 11.90
C TYR A 15 4.77 1.59 13.08
N SER A 16 4.40 1.95 14.32
CA SER A 16 5.06 1.44 15.53
C SER A 16 4.91 -0.08 15.67
N ALA A 17 3.82 -0.66 15.14
CA ALA A 17 3.58 -2.10 15.07
C ALA A 17 4.26 -2.79 13.87
N GLY A 18 5.04 -2.06 13.07
CA GLY A 18 5.75 -2.55 11.89
C GLY A 18 4.82 -3.00 10.75
N ILE A 19 3.61 -2.46 10.67
CA ILE A 19 2.61 -2.81 9.64
C ILE A 19 2.70 -1.89 8.42
N LEU A 20 2.99 -0.61 8.65
CA LEU A 20 3.14 0.40 7.61
C LEU A 20 4.52 1.06 7.71
N SER A 21 5.00 1.61 6.61
CA SER A 21 6.13 2.55 6.62
C SER A 21 5.75 3.88 7.29
N TYR A 22 6.75 4.72 7.55
CA TYR A 22 6.59 5.96 8.31
C TYR A 22 5.55 6.90 7.65
N PRO A 23 4.50 7.33 8.37
CA PRO A 23 3.32 7.95 7.75
C PRO A 23 3.45 9.45 7.51
N ARG A 24 4.60 10.05 7.82
CA ARG A 24 4.89 11.48 7.62
C ARG A 24 5.99 11.60 6.56
N THR A 25 5.56 11.54 5.31
CA THR A 25 6.44 11.59 4.14
C THR A 25 5.79 12.41 3.04
N GLU A 26 6.59 13.20 2.33
CA GLU A 26 6.20 13.86 1.08
C GLU A 26 6.65 13.06 -0.15
N THR A 27 7.41 11.98 0.05
CA THR A 27 7.88 11.12 -1.03
C THR A 27 6.70 10.32 -1.60
N THR A 28 6.59 10.36 -2.93
CA THR A 28 5.56 9.63 -3.69
C THR A 28 6.13 8.65 -4.71
N ALA A 29 7.46 8.62 -4.88
CA ALA A 29 8.16 7.64 -5.70
C ALA A 29 8.76 6.52 -4.84
N TYR A 30 8.56 5.26 -5.24
CA TYR A 30 9.29 4.13 -4.62
C TYR A 30 10.77 4.20 -5.00
N ALA A 31 11.66 3.87 -4.07
CA ALA A 31 13.08 3.76 -4.40
C ALA A 31 13.36 2.65 -5.43
N ARG A 32 14.44 2.85 -6.20
CA ARG A 32 14.83 1.93 -7.28
C ARG A 32 15.11 0.51 -6.80
N ASN A 33 15.57 0.37 -5.55
CA ASN A 33 15.93 -0.88 -4.89
C ASN A 33 14.79 -1.43 -3.99
N PHE A 34 13.61 -0.82 -4.00
CA PHE A 34 12.47 -1.31 -3.22
C PHE A 34 11.92 -2.62 -3.81
N ASP A 35 11.88 -3.69 -3.01
CA ASP A 35 11.40 -5.00 -3.46
C ASP A 35 9.87 -5.09 -3.44
N LEU A 36 9.26 -4.55 -4.49
CA LEU A 36 7.81 -4.61 -4.72
C LEU A 36 7.27 -6.04 -4.79
N VAL A 37 8.08 -6.98 -5.28
CA VAL A 37 7.67 -8.38 -5.49
C VAL A 37 7.55 -9.10 -4.16
N ALA A 38 8.49 -8.87 -3.23
CA ALA A 38 8.42 -9.42 -1.89
C ALA A 38 7.13 -8.99 -1.17
N VAL A 39 6.83 -7.69 -1.18
CA VAL A 39 5.60 -7.16 -0.56
C VAL A 39 4.35 -7.76 -1.21
N LEU A 40 4.28 -7.83 -2.54
CA LEU A 40 3.15 -8.44 -3.24
C LEU A 40 2.94 -9.91 -2.87
N ARG A 41 4.03 -10.69 -2.74
CA ARG A 41 3.97 -12.11 -2.39
C ARG A 41 3.37 -12.33 -1.02
N GLU A 42 3.64 -11.47 -0.04
CA GLU A 42 3.03 -11.58 1.29
C GLU A 42 1.51 -11.41 1.28
N HIS A 43 0.97 -10.67 0.30
CA HIS A 43 -0.46 -10.35 0.25
C HIS A 43 -1.30 -11.34 -0.58
N VAL A 44 -0.70 -12.35 -1.22
CA VAL A 44 -1.43 -13.23 -2.16
C VAL A 44 -2.55 -14.02 -1.49
N ASP A 45 -2.38 -14.45 -0.24
CA ASP A 45 -3.34 -15.30 0.46
C ASP A 45 -4.40 -14.51 1.24
N GLN A 46 -4.37 -13.17 1.16
CA GLN A 46 -5.35 -12.35 1.84
C GLN A 46 -6.74 -12.45 1.16
N PRO A 47 -7.83 -12.73 1.90
CA PRO A 47 -9.15 -12.98 1.30
C PRO A 47 -9.78 -11.82 0.49
N ASP A 48 -9.59 -10.58 0.93
CA ASP A 48 -10.23 -9.36 0.41
C ASP A 48 -9.54 -8.79 -0.84
N TRP A 49 -8.23 -8.99 -1.02
CA TRP A 49 -7.46 -8.44 -2.14
C TRP A 49 -6.39 -9.37 -2.74
N GLY A 50 -6.16 -10.55 -2.16
CA GLY A 50 -5.10 -11.46 -2.59
C GLY A 50 -5.26 -11.96 -4.03
N LYS A 51 -6.50 -12.01 -4.55
CA LYS A 51 -6.76 -12.25 -5.99
C LYS A 51 -6.11 -11.18 -6.87
N THR A 52 -6.18 -9.90 -6.48
CA THR A 52 -5.54 -8.78 -7.19
C THR A 52 -4.02 -8.87 -7.09
N ALA A 53 -3.47 -9.17 -5.91
CA ALA A 53 -2.03 -9.37 -5.74
C ALA A 53 -1.49 -10.50 -6.62
N ARG A 54 -2.17 -11.66 -6.66
CA ARG A 54 -1.84 -12.77 -7.57
C ARG A 54 -1.91 -12.36 -9.04
N TYR A 55 -2.93 -11.58 -9.42
CA TYR A 55 -3.09 -11.11 -10.79
C TYR A 55 -1.89 -10.24 -11.21
N ILE A 56 -1.51 -9.25 -10.38
CA ILE A 56 -0.38 -8.34 -10.62
C ILE A 56 0.93 -9.14 -10.79
N LEU A 57 1.19 -10.10 -9.90
CA LEU A 57 2.36 -10.98 -9.97
C LEU A 57 2.37 -11.83 -11.25
N SER A 58 1.26 -12.49 -11.57
CA SER A 58 1.17 -13.43 -12.70
C SER A 58 1.37 -12.78 -14.07
N LYS A 59 0.93 -11.53 -14.22
CA LYS A 59 0.98 -10.79 -15.48
C LYS A 59 2.26 -9.98 -15.64
N ASN A 60 3.19 -10.07 -14.67
CA ASN A 60 4.40 -9.23 -14.62
C ASN A 60 4.04 -7.73 -14.78
N LEU A 61 2.89 -7.30 -14.23
CA LEU A 61 2.33 -5.96 -14.43
C LEU A 61 2.96 -4.92 -13.50
N PHE A 62 3.84 -5.32 -12.59
CA PHE A 62 4.57 -4.44 -11.69
C PHE A 62 5.65 -3.63 -12.44
N LYS A 63 5.25 -2.83 -13.43
CA LYS A 63 6.08 -1.70 -13.82
C LYS A 63 6.20 -0.82 -12.59
N GLN A 64 7.41 -0.39 -12.24
CA GLN A 64 7.56 0.66 -11.25
C GLN A 64 6.60 1.81 -11.63
N PRO A 65 5.73 2.26 -10.71
CA PRO A 65 4.82 3.34 -11.00
C PRO A 65 5.62 4.51 -11.57
N ARG A 66 5.16 5.06 -12.70
CA ARG A 66 5.89 6.11 -13.39
C ARG A 66 5.69 7.42 -12.65
N GLY A 67 6.78 8.10 -12.31
CA GLY A 67 6.76 9.44 -11.72
C GLY A 67 6.84 9.44 -10.19
N GLY A 68 6.33 10.51 -9.59
CA GLY A 68 6.47 10.79 -8.16
C GLY A 68 7.69 11.67 -7.83
N ARG A 69 7.73 12.16 -6.60
CA ARG A 69 8.79 13.01 -6.05
C ARG A 69 9.52 12.23 -4.97
N GLN A 70 10.85 12.22 -5.01
CA GLN A 70 11.69 11.69 -3.95
C GLN A 70 12.27 12.86 -3.17
N ILE A 71 11.97 12.97 -1.86
CA ILE A 71 12.46 14.07 -1.01
C ILE A 71 13.62 13.62 -0.10
N GLY A 72 13.97 12.33 -0.09
CA GLY A 72 15.14 11.82 0.63
C GLY A 72 14.90 11.57 2.12
N ASP A 73 13.71 11.92 2.64
CA ASP A 73 13.35 11.68 4.04
C ASP A 73 12.97 10.21 4.27
N HIS A 74 11.90 9.75 3.62
CA HIS A 74 11.34 8.40 3.75
C HIS A 74 10.73 7.92 2.42
N GLU A 75 10.55 6.61 2.28
CA GLU A 75 9.77 5.99 1.19
C GLU A 75 8.29 6.42 1.26
N PRO A 76 7.48 6.21 0.20
CA PRO A 76 6.03 6.36 0.28
C PRO A 76 5.40 5.49 1.37
N ILE A 77 4.18 5.83 1.78
CA ILE A 77 3.42 5.03 2.75
C ILE A 77 3.01 3.71 2.11
N THR A 78 3.60 2.60 2.57
CA THR A 78 3.42 1.24 2.02
C THR A 78 3.18 0.23 3.14
N PRO A 79 2.49 -0.89 2.85
CA PRO A 79 2.48 -2.03 3.77
C PRO A 79 3.89 -2.63 3.87
N THR A 80 4.32 -2.92 5.09
CA THR A 80 5.62 -3.55 5.38
C THR A 80 5.48 -5.02 5.79
N ARG A 81 4.29 -5.44 6.20
CA ARG A 81 3.92 -6.84 6.42
C ARG A 81 2.42 -7.06 6.25
N LEU A 82 2.03 -8.31 6.06
CA LEU A 82 0.62 -8.70 6.15
C LEU A 82 0.10 -8.61 7.60
N ALA A 83 -1.01 -7.88 7.80
CA ALA A 83 -1.84 -7.91 9.00
C ALA A 83 -3.22 -8.51 8.71
N SER A 84 -3.86 -9.12 9.72
CA SER A 84 -5.18 -9.74 9.60
C SER A 84 -6.29 -8.91 10.26
N ARG A 85 -7.55 -9.11 9.83
CA ARG A 85 -8.73 -8.45 10.44
C ARG A 85 -8.88 -8.72 11.93
N ARG A 86 -8.35 -9.85 12.43
CA ARG A 86 -8.41 -10.24 13.85
C ARG A 86 -7.36 -9.53 14.70
N GLU A 87 -6.27 -9.10 14.08
CA GLU A 87 -5.15 -8.42 14.74
C GLU A 87 -5.43 -6.93 14.98
N LEU A 88 -6.20 -6.30 14.08
CA LEU A 88 -6.42 -4.86 14.07
C LEU A 88 -7.80 -4.47 14.55
N GLN A 89 -7.88 -3.33 15.22
CA GLN A 89 -9.17 -2.70 15.53
C GLN A 89 -9.89 -2.28 14.24
N PRO A 90 -11.22 -2.15 14.23
CA PRO A 90 -11.97 -1.84 13.01
C PRO A 90 -11.48 -0.58 12.28
N ILE A 91 -11.06 0.45 13.01
CA ILE A 91 -10.54 1.70 12.44
C ILE A 91 -9.12 1.56 11.87
N GLU A 92 -8.26 0.78 12.54
CA GLU A 92 -6.91 0.45 12.10
C GLU A 92 -6.97 -0.38 10.83
N TRP A 93 -7.82 -1.41 10.82
CA TRP A 93 -8.07 -2.24 9.65
C TRP A 93 -8.51 -1.40 8.45
N ARG A 94 -9.44 -0.47 8.65
CA ARG A 94 -9.95 0.37 7.55
C ARG A 94 -8.84 1.24 6.93
N LEU A 95 -7.93 1.79 7.74
CA LEU A 95 -6.81 2.56 7.23
C LEU A 95 -5.78 1.67 6.54
N TYR A 96 -5.41 0.55 7.18
CA TYR A 96 -4.48 -0.44 6.61
C TYR A 96 -4.99 -0.99 5.27
N GLU A 97 -6.25 -1.42 5.19
CA GLU A 97 -6.88 -1.90 3.97
C GLU A 97 -6.83 -0.86 2.85
N TYR A 98 -7.08 0.42 3.18
CA TYR A 98 -6.97 1.51 2.20
C TYR A 98 -5.53 1.65 1.67
N VAL A 99 -4.53 1.66 2.55
CA VAL A 99 -3.12 1.77 2.16
C VAL A 99 -2.69 0.58 1.29
N VAL A 100 -3.08 -0.65 1.65
CA VAL A 100 -2.78 -1.85 0.84
C VAL A 100 -3.43 -1.77 -0.53
N ARG A 101 -4.72 -1.41 -0.60
CA ARG A 101 -5.43 -1.28 -1.89
C ARG A 101 -4.83 -0.17 -2.76
N HIS A 102 -4.43 0.95 -2.16
CA HIS A 102 -3.73 2.03 -2.85
C HIS A 102 -2.36 1.57 -3.39
N PHE A 103 -1.58 0.85 -2.57
CA PHE A 103 -0.33 0.24 -2.99
C PHE A 103 -0.55 -0.69 -4.20
N LEU A 104 -1.49 -1.63 -4.11
CA LEU A 104 -1.80 -2.54 -5.22
C LEU A 104 -2.22 -1.79 -6.49
N ALA A 105 -3.08 -0.77 -6.36
CA ALA A 105 -3.52 0.05 -7.49
C ALA A 105 -2.36 0.82 -8.14
N SER A 106 -1.40 1.31 -7.36
CA SER A 106 -0.20 1.98 -7.89
C SER A 106 0.67 1.09 -8.79
N LEU A 107 0.52 -0.23 -8.66
CA LEU A 107 1.24 -1.24 -9.45
C LEU A 107 0.43 -1.76 -10.64
N MET A 108 -0.80 -1.29 -10.81
CA MET A 108 -1.65 -1.65 -11.94
C MET A 108 -1.46 -0.67 -13.10
N GLY A 109 -1.83 -1.11 -14.30
CA GLY A 109 -1.93 -0.22 -15.45
C GLY A 109 -3.10 0.76 -15.32
N GLU A 110 -3.09 1.80 -16.16
CA GLU A 110 -4.18 2.76 -16.25
C GLU A 110 -5.47 2.09 -16.70
N LEU A 111 -6.61 2.59 -16.23
CA LEU A 111 -7.92 2.15 -16.70
C LEU A 111 -8.20 2.78 -18.07
N GLU A 112 -8.26 1.94 -19.10
CA GLU A 112 -8.69 2.35 -20.43
C GLU A 112 -10.19 2.14 -20.60
N TYR A 113 -10.91 3.18 -21.00
CA TYR A 113 -12.34 3.12 -21.31
C TYR A 113 -12.69 3.99 -22.51
N ARG A 114 -13.79 3.68 -23.20
CA ARG A 114 -14.26 4.43 -24.37
C ARG A 114 -15.49 5.23 -23.98
N CYS A 115 -15.45 6.55 -24.17
CA CYS A 115 -16.65 7.39 -24.14
C CYS A 115 -17.43 7.18 -25.43
N VAL A 116 -18.71 6.81 -25.29
CA VAL A 116 -19.69 6.76 -26.38
C VAL A 116 -20.51 8.04 -26.42
#